data_AF-A0A812VMW0-F1
#
_entry.id   AF-A0A812VMW0-F1
#
_cell.length_a   1.000
_cell.length_b   1.000
_cell.length_c   1.000
_cell.angle_alpha   90.00
_cell.angle_beta   90.00
_cell.angle_gamma   90.00
#
_symmetry.space_group_name_H-M   'P 1'
#
loop_
_entity.id
_entity.type
_entity.pdbx_description
1 polymer ?
#
loop_
_entity_poly.entity_id
_entity_poly.type
_entity_poly.pdbx_seq_one_letter_code
_entity_poly.pdbx_strand_id
1 'polypeptide(L)'
;MTTSLPEPQLSIFLKALAGLDASRRVFFASAAPAVRFPNVYGIDLPRKEDLIANGRDEVAVVKLIGADWVVYQDLADLVECVRGLNPDRLRFGFDASVFDGRYITGDIDQRFFEQQSRRDQMQQTPSLSVPIGVSQSVSELDEQVLHRLSGQGAEMISM
;
A
#
# COMPACT_ATOMS: atom_id res chain seq x y z
N MET A 1 0.40 21.30 4.98
CA MET A 1 -0.85 21.72 4.30
C MET A 1 -1.39 20.51 3.57
N THR A 2 -2.49 19.96 4.08
CA THR A 2 -3.16 18.74 3.62
C THR A 2 -3.76 18.96 2.24
N THR A 3 -3.23 18.28 1.22
CA THR A 3 -3.85 18.16 -0.10
C THR A 3 -5.05 17.21 -0.01
N SER A 4 -6.18 17.72 0.52
CA SER A 4 -7.48 17.08 0.31
C SER A 4 -7.88 17.31 -1.14
N LEU A 5 -7.74 16.28 -1.98
CA LEU A 5 -8.37 16.26 -3.30
C LEU A 5 -9.87 16.59 -3.13
N PRO A 6 -10.47 17.39 -4.02
CA PRO A 6 -11.87 17.75 -3.91
C PRO A 6 -12.74 16.48 -3.96
N GLU A 7 -13.55 16.26 -2.91
CA GLU A 7 -14.37 15.06 -2.66
C GLU A 7 -15.14 14.46 -3.86
N PRO A 8 -15.57 15.17 -4.93
CA PRO A 8 -16.19 14.52 -6.08
C PRO A 8 -15.27 13.61 -6.91
N GLN A 9 -13.95 13.77 -6.88
CA GLN A 9 -13.05 13.08 -7.81
C GLN A 9 -12.88 11.58 -7.52
N LEU A 10 -12.92 11.20 -6.24
CA LEU A 10 -12.60 9.83 -5.85
C LEU A 10 -13.72 8.84 -6.16
N SER A 11 -14.97 9.28 -5.97
CA SER A 11 -16.14 8.44 -6.31
C SER A 11 -16.25 8.16 -7.80
N ILE A 12 -15.80 9.11 -8.64
CA ILE A 12 -15.75 8.95 -10.08
C ILE A 12 -14.74 7.87 -10.48
N PHE A 13 -13.61 7.78 -9.79
CA PHE A 13 -12.57 6.79 -10.11
C PHE A 13 -13.07 5.35 -9.92
N LEU A 14 -13.70 5.06 -8.79
CA LEU A 14 -14.17 3.70 -8.50
C LEU A 14 -15.35 3.31 -9.40
N LYS A 15 -16.23 4.27 -9.73
CA LYS A 15 -17.28 4.09 -10.74
C LYS A 15 -16.71 3.82 -12.13
N ALA A 16 -15.70 4.57 -12.56
CA ALA A 16 -15.03 4.37 -13.83
C ALA A 16 -14.34 2.99 -13.92
N LEU A 17 -13.64 2.57 -12.86
CA LEU A 17 -13.01 1.25 -12.77
C LEU A 17 -14.04 0.11 -12.86
N ALA A 18 -15.21 0.30 -12.25
CA ALA A 18 -16.31 -0.65 -12.31
C ALA A 18 -17.13 -0.56 -13.62
N GLY A 19 -16.81 0.36 -14.54
CA GLY A 19 -17.57 0.58 -15.77
C GLY A 19 -18.98 1.14 -15.53
N LEU A 20 -19.19 1.83 -14.40
CA LEU A 20 -20.48 2.38 -13.97
C LEU A 20 -20.56 3.88 -14.28
N ASP A 21 -21.78 4.35 -14.58
CA ASP A 21 -22.05 5.78 -14.74
C ASP A 21 -21.86 6.53 -13.42
N ALA A 22 -21.48 7.82 -13.50
CA ALA A 22 -21.22 8.66 -12.33
C ALA A 22 -22.42 8.83 -11.38
N SER A 23 -23.65 8.63 -11.87
CA SER A 23 -24.90 8.72 -11.09
C SER A 23 -25.22 7.45 -10.29
N ARG A 24 -24.57 6.32 -10.59
CA ARG A 24 -24.80 5.08 -9.86
C ARG A 24 -24.15 5.13 -8.49
N ARG A 25 -24.80 4.54 -7.49
CA ARG A 25 -24.24 4.38 -6.14
C ARG A 25 -23.44 3.08 -6.07
N VAL A 26 -22.27 3.14 -5.43
CA VAL A 26 -21.35 2.01 -5.25
C VAL A 26 -21.21 1.71 -3.77
N PHE A 27 -21.51 0.48 -3.40
CA PHE A 27 -21.47 -0.02 -2.03
C PHE A 27 -20.37 -1.06 -1.91
N PHE A 28 -19.51 -0.95 -0.90
CA PHE A 28 -18.47 -1.94 -0.62
C PHE A 28 -18.87 -2.79 0.58
N ALA A 29 -18.92 -4.11 0.40
CA ALA A 29 -19.19 -5.05 1.48
C ALA A 29 -18.00 -5.98 1.64
N SER A 30 -17.34 -5.91 2.79
CA SER A 30 -16.22 -6.77 3.14
C SER A 30 -16.71 -7.99 3.92
N ALA A 31 -16.41 -9.18 3.42
CA ALA A 31 -16.61 -10.46 4.14
C ALA A 31 -15.59 -10.69 5.27
N ALA A 32 -14.79 -9.67 5.58
CA ALA A 32 -13.86 -9.67 6.70
C ALA A 32 -14.02 -8.36 7.49
N PRO A 33 -13.70 -8.37 8.79
CA PRO A 33 -13.54 -7.16 9.56
C PRO A 33 -12.45 -6.26 8.96
N ALA A 34 -12.46 -4.98 9.32
CA ALA A 34 -11.45 -4.04 8.88
C ALA A 34 -10.05 -4.47 9.33
N VAL A 35 -9.13 -4.65 8.38
CA VAL A 35 -7.72 -4.96 8.67
C VAL A 35 -7.01 -3.68 9.12
N ARG A 36 -6.63 -3.64 10.39
CA ARG A 36 -6.08 -2.45 11.06
C ARG A 36 -4.63 -2.64 11.49
N PHE A 37 -4.17 -3.88 11.55
CA PHE A 37 -2.83 -4.23 12.01
C PHE A 37 -2.14 -5.20 11.04
N PRO A 38 -0.81 -5.11 10.90
CA PRO A 38 -0.04 -6.03 10.05
C PRO A 38 -0.01 -7.44 10.64
N ASN A 39 0.21 -8.46 9.80
CA ASN A 39 0.42 -9.83 10.27
C ASN A 39 1.91 -10.09 10.51
N VAL A 40 2.23 -10.90 11.51
CA VAL A 40 3.62 -11.27 11.89
C VAL A 40 3.85 -12.78 11.93
N TYR A 41 2.83 -13.56 11.55
CA TYR A 41 2.82 -15.03 11.60
C TYR A 41 2.93 -15.66 10.20
N GLY A 42 3.50 -14.93 9.25
CA GLY A 42 3.88 -15.45 7.93
C GLY A 42 2.89 -15.18 6.80
N ILE A 43 1.76 -14.50 7.07
CA ILE A 43 0.91 -13.96 6.01
C ILE A 43 1.48 -12.59 5.61
N ASP A 44 1.78 -12.43 4.33
CA ASP A 44 2.29 -11.16 3.80
C ASP A 44 1.15 -10.11 3.75
N LEU A 45 1.24 -9.11 4.62
CA LEU A 45 0.37 -7.94 4.63
C LEU A 45 1.22 -6.67 4.54
N PRO A 46 0.69 -5.60 3.92
CA PRO A 46 1.40 -4.34 3.84
C PRO A 46 1.62 -3.73 5.23
N ARG A 47 2.52 -2.74 5.29
CA ARG A 47 2.86 -2.09 6.55
C ARG A 47 1.65 -1.39 7.14
N LYS A 48 1.73 -1.14 8.45
CA LYS A 48 0.66 -0.49 9.22
C LYS A 48 0.20 0.81 8.56
N GLU A 49 1.11 1.61 8.02
CA GLU A 49 0.82 2.91 7.39
C GLU A 49 0.09 2.79 6.05
N ASP A 50 0.27 1.67 5.35
CA ASP A 50 -0.30 1.40 4.04
C ASP A 50 -1.69 0.76 4.14
N LEU A 51 -2.11 0.33 5.33
CA LEU A 51 -3.44 -0.21 5.58
C LEU A 51 -4.50 0.90 5.56
N ILE A 52 -5.43 0.83 4.60
CA ILE A 52 -6.51 1.80 4.41
C ILE A 52 -7.38 2.00 5.66
N ALA A 53 -7.60 0.96 6.47
CA ALA A 53 -8.43 1.04 7.67
C ALA A 53 -7.63 1.30 8.96
N ASN A 54 -6.29 1.41 8.91
CA ASN A 54 -5.51 1.71 10.09
C ASN A 54 -5.84 3.13 10.62
N GLY A 55 -6.26 3.20 11.89
CA GLY A 55 -6.61 4.45 12.57
C GLY A 55 -7.79 5.24 11.95
N ARG A 56 -8.56 4.62 11.05
CA ARG A 56 -9.65 5.28 10.29
C ARG A 56 -10.98 4.61 10.58
N ASP A 57 -12.03 5.41 10.72
CA ASP A 57 -13.41 4.91 10.76
C ASP A 57 -13.91 4.59 9.34
N GLU A 58 -15.07 3.95 9.27
CA GLU A 58 -15.71 3.54 8.02
C GLU A 58 -15.97 4.76 7.11
N VAL A 59 -16.31 5.92 7.69
CA VAL A 59 -16.54 7.16 6.95
C VAL A 59 -15.27 7.63 6.25
N ALA A 60 -14.13 7.63 6.95
CA ALA A 60 -12.84 7.98 6.37
C ALA A 60 -12.41 6.98 5.31
N VAL A 61 -12.72 5.69 5.48
CA VAL A 61 -12.44 4.68 4.46
C VAL A 61 -13.30 4.89 3.21
N VAL A 62 -14.60 5.13 3.34
CA VAL A 62 -15.52 5.44 2.22
C VAL A 62 -14.98 6.59 1.38
N LYS A 63 -14.54 7.66 2.05
CA LYS A 63 -13.94 8.82 1.39
C LYS A 63 -12.62 8.51 0.70
N LEU A 64 -11.81 7.60 1.25
CA LEU A 64 -10.49 7.25 0.71
C LEU A 64 -10.55 6.22 -0.42
N ILE A 65 -11.61 5.42 -0.51
CA ILE A 65 -11.82 4.51 -1.64
C ILE A 65 -12.73 5.12 -2.71
N GLY A 66 -13.60 6.07 -2.36
CA GLY A 66 -14.56 6.67 -3.29
C GLY A 66 -15.82 5.81 -3.43
N ALA A 67 -16.20 5.09 -2.38
CA ALA A 67 -17.49 4.41 -2.33
C ALA A 67 -18.57 5.39 -1.84
N ASP A 68 -19.85 5.03 -2.00
CA ASP A 68 -20.96 5.72 -1.36
C ASP A 68 -21.19 5.17 0.07
N TRP A 69 -20.82 3.91 0.32
CA TRP A 69 -20.88 3.30 1.65
C TRP A 69 -19.99 2.07 1.74
N VAL A 70 -19.53 1.75 2.96
CA VAL A 70 -18.77 0.54 3.27
C VAL A 70 -19.42 -0.18 4.46
N VAL A 71 -19.48 -1.50 4.38
CA VAL A 71 -19.86 -2.38 5.49
C VAL A 71 -18.76 -3.43 5.69
N TYR A 72 -18.38 -3.63 6.95
CA TYR A 72 -17.44 -4.67 7.37
C TYR A 72 -18.18 -5.73 8.17
N GLN A 73 -17.73 -6.97 8.06
CA GLN A 73 -18.21 -8.04 8.92
C GLN A 73 -17.72 -7.85 10.36
N ASP A 74 -18.58 -8.16 11.34
CA ASP A 74 -18.20 -8.16 12.75
C ASP A 74 -17.21 -9.28 13.06
N LEU A 75 -16.17 -8.95 13.85
CA LEU A 75 -15.15 -9.92 14.22
C LEU A 75 -15.72 -11.09 15.03
N ALA A 76 -16.67 -10.80 15.94
CA ALA A 76 -17.34 -11.83 16.72
C ALA A 76 -18.12 -12.80 15.81
N ASP A 77 -18.87 -12.26 14.86
CA ASP A 77 -19.65 -13.07 13.90
C ASP A 77 -18.75 -13.92 13.00
N LEU A 78 -17.61 -13.37 12.55
CA LEU A 78 -16.62 -14.15 11.79
C LEU A 78 -16.08 -15.31 12.62
N VAL A 79 -15.69 -15.06 13.87
CA VAL A 79 -15.16 -16.09 14.79
C VAL A 79 -16.18 -17.18 15.04
N GLU A 80 -17.43 -16.82 15.32
CA GLU A 80 -18.51 -17.79 15.54
C GLU A 80 -18.81 -18.60 14.27
N CYS A 81 -18.87 -17.95 13.11
CA CYS A 81 -19.09 -18.60 11.83
C CYS A 81 -18.03 -19.68 11.55
N VAL A 82 -16.75 -19.35 11.72
CA VAL A 82 -15.64 -20.29 11.48
C VAL A 82 -15.62 -21.39 12.55
N ARG A 83 -15.86 -21.05 13.83
CA ARG A 83 -15.91 -22.05 14.92
C ARG A 83 -16.99 -23.10 14.68
N GLY A 84 -18.14 -22.71 14.13
CA GLY A 84 -19.23 -23.62 13.79
C GLY A 84 -18.85 -24.72 12.77
N LEU A 85 -17.82 -24.49 11.95
CA LEU A 85 -17.37 -25.47 10.95
C LEU A 85 -16.59 -26.64 11.57
N ASN A 86 -15.88 -26.43 12.68
CA ASN A 86 -15.13 -27.49 13.38
C ASN A 86 -14.93 -27.15 14.86
N PRO A 87 -15.97 -27.29 15.70
CA PRO A 87 -15.93 -26.86 17.10
C PRO A 87 -14.80 -27.51 17.91
N ASP A 88 -14.55 -28.81 17.68
CA ASP A 88 -13.56 -29.56 18.45
C ASP A 88 -12.14 -29.08 18.18
N ARG A 89 -11.78 -28.84 16.91
CA ARG A 89 -10.42 -28.39 16.56
C ARG A 89 -10.20 -26.90 16.82
N LEU A 90 -11.25 -26.09 16.76
CA LEU A 90 -11.19 -24.63 16.87
C LEU A 90 -11.48 -24.10 18.28
N ARG A 91 -11.57 -25.00 19.28
CA ARG A 91 -11.79 -24.64 20.68
C ARG A 91 -10.71 -23.75 21.30
N PHE A 92 -9.51 -23.77 20.73
CA PHE A 92 -8.34 -23.06 21.26
C PHE A 92 -8.30 -21.58 20.86
N GLY A 93 -9.22 -21.13 20.00
CA GLY A 93 -9.28 -19.76 19.52
C GLY A 93 -8.64 -19.56 18.15
N PHE A 94 -8.53 -18.30 17.76
CA PHE A 94 -8.06 -17.84 16.47
C PHE A 94 -7.03 -16.73 16.66
N ASP A 95 -6.09 -16.64 15.73
CA ASP A 95 -5.31 -15.41 15.57
C ASP A 95 -6.17 -14.38 14.81
N ALA A 96 -6.58 -13.34 15.53
CA ALA A 96 -7.35 -12.21 15.01
C ALA A 96 -6.54 -10.90 15.08
N SER A 97 -5.22 -11.01 15.29
CA SER A 97 -4.32 -9.88 15.54
C SER A 97 -4.41 -8.78 14.48
N VAL A 98 -4.63 -9.14 13.22
CA VAL A 98 -4.78 -8.19 12.10
C VAL A 98 -6.02 -7.29 12.22
N PHE A 99 -7.02 -7.71 13.00
CA PHE A 99 -8.29 -6.99 13.23
C PHE A 99 -8.31 -6.26 14.58
N ASP A 100 -7.88 -6.92 15.66
CA ASP A 100 -7.99 -6.41 17.03
C ASP A 100 -6.68 -5.96 17.67
N GLY A 101 -5.55 -6.20 17.00
CA GLY A 101 -4.21 -5.85 17.47
C GLY A 101 -3.68 -6.73 18.60
N ARG A 102 -4.35 -7.85 18.91
CA ARG A 102 -3.96 -8.76 19.99
C ARG A 102 -3.16 -9.93 19.45
N TYR A 103 -1.84 -9.81 19.53
CA TYR A 103 -0.91 -10.86 19.12
C TYR A 103 -0.77 -11.92 20.22
N ILE A 104 -1.01 -13.18 19.87
CA ILE A 104 -1.05 -14.31 20.82
C ILE A 104 0.29 -14.53 21.52
N THR A 105 1.41 -14.20 20.86
CA THR A 105 2.76 -14.43 21.39
C THR A 105 3.19 -13.43 22.47
N GLY A 106 2.50 -12.29 22.61
CA GLY A 106 2.72 -11.32 23.69
C GLY A 106 4.02 -10.50 23.61
N ASP A 107 4.89 -10.78 22.65
CA ASP A 107 6.16 -10.11 22.38
C ASP A 107 6.09 -9.08 21.24
N ILE A 108 4.90 -8.94 20.63
CA ILE A 108 4.66 -8.05 19.50
C ILE A 108 4.13 -6.72 20.02
N ASP A 109 5.01 -5.71 20.04
CA ASP A 109 4.70 -4.35 20.45
C ASP A 109 5.04 -3.34 19.33
N GLN A 110 4.87 -2.05 19.62
CA GLN A 110 5.25 -1.00 18.67
C GLN A 110 6.74 -1.03 18.32
N ARG A 111 7.61 -1.41 19.28
CA ARG A 111 9.06 -1.50 19.04
C ARG A 111 9.39 -2.59 18.04
N PHE A 112 8.67 -3.71 18.07
CA PHE A 112 8.79 -4.77 17.07
C PHE A 112 8.55 -4.21 15.67
N PHE A 113 7.44 -3.49 15.44
CA PHE A 113 7.13 -2.92 14.12
C PHE A 113 8.15 -1.88 13.67
N GLU A 114 8.61 -1.00 14.57
CA GLU A 114 9.66 -0.03 14.25
C GLU A 114 10.97 -0.70 13.83
N GLN A 115 11.36 -1.81 14.49
CA GLN A 115 12.54 -2.58 14.10
C GLN A 115 12.37 -3.24 12.74
N GLN A 116 11.18 -3.79 12.44
CA GLN A 116 10.88 -4.38 11.13
C GLN A 116 10.97 -3.32 10.03
N SER A 117 10.33 -2.17 10.19
CA SER A 117 10.39 -1.08 9.21
C SER A 117 11.82 -0.59 8.94
N ARG A 118 12.67 -0.53 9.97
CA ARG A 118 14.10 -0.19 9.82
C ARG A 118 14.86 -1.24 9.01
N ARG A 119 14.61 -2.54 9.27
CA ARG A 119 15.25 -3.64 8.53
C ARG A 119 14.86 -3.61 7.05
N ASP A 120 13.59 -3.39 6.76
CA ASP A 120 13.13 -3.31 5.37
C ASP A 120 13.76 -2.12 4.63
N GLN A 121 13.89 -0.95 5.28
CA GLN A 121 14.53 0.23 4.69
C GLN A 121 16.02 -0.03 4.37
N MET A 122 16.71 -0.80 5.21
CA MET A 122 18.10 -1.20 4.95
C MET A 122 18.22 -2.20 3.79
N GLN A 123 17.20 -3.03 3.57
CA GLN A 123 17.14 -3.97 2.44
C GLN A 123 16.71 -3.29 1.13
N GLN A 124 16.06 -2.12 1.21
CA GLN A 124 15.68 -1.27 0.08
C GLN A 124 16.79 -0.32 -0.39
N THR A 125 18.08 -0.61 -0.13
CA THR A 125 19.15 0.00 -0.93
C THR A 125 18.85 -0.27 -2.41
N PRO A 126 18.76 0.76 -3.27
CA PRO A 126 18.58 0.52 -4.68
C PRO A 126 19.77 -0.30 -5.13
N SER A 127 19.55 -1.54 -5.52
CA SER A 127 20.52 -2.23 -6.37
C SER A 127 20.66 -1.32 -7.58
N LEU A 128 21.73 -0.54 -7.64
CA LEU A 128 22.18 0.06 -8.89
C LEU A 128 22.27 -1.14 -9.84
N SER A 129 21.31 -1.24 -10.74
CA SER A 129 21.33 -2.22 -11.81
C SER A 129 22.54 -1.86 -12.65
N VAL A 130 23.66 -2.52 -12.38
CA VAL A 130 24.80 -2.51 -13.29
C VAL A 130 24.28 -3.16 -14.57
N PRO A 131 24.20 -2.43 -15.70
CA PRO A 131 23.89 -3.08 -16.95
C PRO A 131 25.02 -4.09 -17.21
N ILE A 132 24.63 -5.35 -17.37
CA ILE A 132 25.55 -6.43 -17.74
C ILE A 132 26.19 -6.03 -19.07
N GLY A 133 27.49 -5.74 -19.03
CA GLY A 133 28.35 -5.69 -20.20
C GLY A 133 28.83 -4.31 -20.64
N VAL A 134 29.66 -3.63 -19.84
CA VAL A 134 30.88 -2.96 -20.35
C VAL A 134 31.95 -3.02 -19.26
N SER A 135 32.97 -3.84 -19.48
CA SER A 135 34.26 -3.67 -18.82
C SER A 135 34.95 -2.50 -19.51
N GLN A 136 35.01 -1.33 -18.87
CA GLN A 136 36.11 -0.38 -19.09
C GLN A 136 36.22 0.59 -17.91
N SER A 137 37.46 0.73 -17.48
CA SER A 137 37.95 1.49 -16.34
C SER A 137 37.63 2.98 -16.42
N VAL A 138 37.32 3.56 -15.26
CA VAL A 138 37.17 5.00 -15.02
C VAL A 138 38.55 5.66 -15.03
N SER A 139 38.85 6.45 -16.07
CA SER A 139 39.75 7.61 -16.04
C SER A 139 39.93 8.14 -17.45
N GLU A 140 39.81 9.47 -17.62
CA GLU A 140 40.01 10.23 -18.87
C GLU A 140 38.82 10.21 -19.83
N LEU A 141 37.96 11.24 -19.76
CA LEU A 141 37.35 11.95 -20.90
C LEU A 141 36.43 13.08 -20.37
N ASP A 142 36.97 13.89 -19.45
CA ASP A 142 36.50 15.27 -19.28
C ASP A 142 37.30 16.15 -20.26
N GLU A 143 36.70 17.27 -20.69
CA GLU A 143 37.24 18.33 -21.58
C GLU A 143 37.18 18.10 -23.10
N GLN A 144 37.36 16.90 -23.66
CA GLN A 144 37.41 16.75 -25.14
C GLN A 144 36.04 16.66 -25.86
N VAL A 145 34.94 16.39 -25.14
CA VAL A 145 33.58 16.32 -25.75
C VAL A 145 32.91 17.70 -25.81
N LEU A 146 33.21 18.58 -24.84
CA LEU A 146 32.66 19.95 -24.80
C LEU A 146 33.17 20.84 -25.94
N HIS A 147 34.35 20.56 -26.51
CA HIS A 147 34.89 21.31 -27.64
C HIS A 147 34.32 20.86 -29.01
N ARG A 148 33.58 19.74 -29.08
CA ARG A 148 32.97 19.25 -30.33
C ARG A 148 31.50 19.63 -30.51
N LEU A 149 30.86 20.19 -29.48
CA LEU A 149 29.45 20.60 -29.53
C LEU A 149 29.23 22.12 -29.66
N SER A 150 30.30 22.92 -29.75
CA SER A 150 30.23 24.38 -29.96
C SER A 150 30.57 24.82 -31.39
N GLY A 151 30.49 23.92 -32.37
CA GLY A 151 30.98 24.17 -33.73
C GLY A 151 30.14 23.55 -34.83
N GLN A 152 28.83 23.84 -34.87
CA GLN A 152 28.04 23.77 -36.11
C GLN A 152 26.79 24.64 -35.94
N GLY A 153 26.92 25.90 -36.36
CA GLY A 153 25.80 26.80 -36.58
C GLY A 153 25.24 26.63 -38.00
N ALA A 154 23.91 26.70 -38.09
CA ALA A 154 23.11 27.23 -39.19
C ALA A 154 21.70 27.40 -38.61
N GLU A 155 21.24 28.62 -38.27
CA GLU A 155 20.57 29.57 -39.17
C GLU A 155 19.62 28.84 -40.16
N MET A 156 18.31 29.05 -40.21
CA MET A 156 17.54 30.30 -40.18
C MET A 156 16.10 30.04 -39.73
N ILE A 157 15.61 30.85 -38.80
CA ILE A 157 14.19 31.01 -38.46
C ILE A 157 13.60 32.05 -39.43
N SER A 158 12.44 31.72 -39.99
CA SER A 158 11.60 32.66 -40.74
C SER A 158 10.85 33.59 -39.79
N MET A 159 10.79 34.87 -40.22
CA MET A 159 9.93 35.98 -39.78
C MET A 159 10.50 36.92 -38.71
#